data_AF-A0A1V9XSK0-F1
#
_entry.id   AF-A0A1V9XSK0-F1
#
_cell.length_a   1.000
_cell.length_b   1.000
_cell.length_c   1.000
_cell.angle_alpha   90.00
_cell.angle_beta   90.00
_cell.angle_gamma   90.00
#
_symmetry.space_group_name_H-M   'P 1'
#
loop_
_entity.id
_entity.type
_entity.pdbx_description
1 polymer ?
#
loop_
_entity_poly.entity_id
_entity_poly.type
_entity_poly.pdbx_seq_one_letter_code
_entity_poly.pdbx_strand_id
1 'polypeptide(L)'
;DQYRLKPQIVQGLSSGELYCMALASIYADPNYHTLSHVGIISTLQRKGVEVLAPSDGTTTLNETTLTQNAPIRMAAHMSVIEAIMDLYIKEVLIPLKVFEVVRRYSDVQYPDEVPVTSEEAALLWINAAAVALRERVQLEAGQPVPPATIMQDMAELSDGCGLSSLLSFYCPDALPWQELCFNDPMNLTDSLCNLQLVQAFCEQNLPHDICFLTLEDLLFMHETIRPNMLALVADLMYLFEIRPAKCVVKPGWEIEEDNDLPHPQGMLRDKPSM
;
A
#
# COMPACT_ATOMS: atom_id res chain seq x y z
N ASP A 1 -5.78 -13.91 31.72
CA ASP A 1 -6.56 -12.67 31.51
C ASP A 1 -5.96 -11.80 30.41
N GLN A 2 -6.16 -12.08 29.11
CA GLN A 2 -5.72 -11.13 28.06
C GLN A 2 -6.25 -11.37 26.63
N TYR A 3 -7.56 -11.56 26.46
CA TYR A 3 -8.21 -11.50 25.14
C TYR A 3 -9.55 -10.76 25.19
N ARG A 4 -9.65 -9.71 26.03
CA ARG A 4 -10.82 -8.84 26.01
C ARG A 4 -10.47 -7.57 25.25
N LEU A 5 -11.20 -7.31 24.18
CA LEU A 5 -11.15 -6.03 23.49
C LEU A 5 -11.36 -4.90 24.49
N LYS A 6 -10.60 -3.81 24.32
CA LYS A 6 -10.78 -2.61 25.13
C LYS A 6 -12.22 -2.11 24.97
N PRO A 7 -12.89 -1.63 26.03
CA PRO A 7 -14.28 -1.17 25.96
C PRO A 7 -14.52 -0.11 24.87
N GLN A 8 -13.54 0.76 24.62
CA GLN A 8 -13.59 1.78 23.58
C GLN A 8 -13.70 1.17 22.16
N ILE A 9 -12.99 0.07 21.89
CA ILE A 9 -13.06 -0.61 20.59
C ILE A 9 -14.43 -1.26 20.42
N VAL A 10 -14.92 -1.92 21.48
CA VAL A 10 -16.26 -2.52 21.48
C VAL A 10 -17.33 -1.46 21.21
N GLN A 11 -17.24 -0.31 21.89
CA GLN A 11 -18.15 0.81 21.67
C GLN A 11 -18.04 1.38 20.25
N GLY A 12 -16.82 1.62 19.75
CA GLY A 12 -16.59 2.19 18.42
C GLY A 12 -17.08 1.26 17.29
N LEU A 13 -16.94 -0.05 17.44
CA LEU A 13 -17.50 -1.02 16.49
C LEU A 13 -19.03 -1.09 16.56
N SER A 14 -19.59 -1.14 17.78
CA SER A 14 -21.04 -1.23 17.98
C SER A 14 -21.80 0.03 17.60
N SER A 15 -21.15 1.20 17.65
CA SER A 15 -21.72 2.48 17.21
C SER A 15 -21.47 2.78 15.73
N GLY A 16 -20.56 2.06 15.08
CA GLY A 16 -20.16 2.29 13.69
C GLY A 16 -19.15 3.43 13.51
N GLU A 17 -18.74 4.08 14.59
CA GLU A 17 -17.79 5.20 14.59
C GLU A 17 -16.47 4.82 13.92
N LEU A 18 -15.90 3.65 14.23
CA LEU A 18 -14.62 3.22 13.65
C LEU A 18 -14.71 3.00 12.14
N TYR A 19 -15.86 2.51 11.65
CA TYR A 19 -16.11 2.35 10.22
C TYR A 19 -16.25 3.70 9.52
N CYS A 20 -16.97 4.63 10.16
CA CYS A 20 -17.12 5.99 9.68
C CYS A 20 -15.78 6.72 9.60
N MET A 21 -14.91 6.54 10.61
CA MET A 21 -13.56 7.10 10.60
C MET A 21 -12.72 6.56 9.44
N ALA A 22 -12.78 5.25 9.18
CA ALA A 22 -12.06 4.64 8.04
C ALA A 22 -12.57 5.19 6.70
N LEU A 23 -13.89 5.21 6.48
CA LEU A 23 -14.50 5.74 5.26
C LEU A 23 -14.20 7.23 5.05
N ALA A 24 -14.27 8.03 6.11
CA ALA A 24 -13.92 9.44 6.06
C ALA A 24 -12.43 9.64 5.75
N SER A 25 -11.55 8.75 6.21
CA SER A 25 -10.12 8.78 5.88
C SER A 25 -9.86 8.44 4.40
N ILE A 26 -10.59 7.47 3.84
CA ILE A 26 -10.45 7.07 2.43
C ILE A 26 -10.87 8.21 1.50
N TYR A 27 -12.01 8.86 1.77
CA TYR A 27 -12.58 9.86 0.86
C TYR A 27 -12.31 11.32 1.24
N ALA A 28 -11.77 11.59 2.42
CA ALA A 28 -11.67 12.94 3.00
C ALA A 28 -13.00 13.71 2.98
N ASP A 29 -14.14 13.01 3.04
CA ASP A 29 -15.49 13.58 2.95
C ASP A 29 -16.20 13.48 4.31
N PRO A 30 -16.61 14.62 4.91
CA PRO A 30 -17.32 14.65 6.17
C PRO A 30 -18.64 13.88 6.21
N ASN A 31 -19.26 13.62 5.05
CA ASN A 31 -20.50 12.86 4.95
C ASN A 31 -20.38 11.43 5.49
N TYR A 32 -19.17 10.87 5.56
CA TYR A 32 -18.93 9.53 6.08
C TYR A 32 -18.79 9.46 7.61
N HIS A 33 -18.82 10.58 8.35
CA HIS A 33 -18.59 10.58 9.80
C HIS A 33 -19.73 10.01 10.65
N THR A 34 -20.96 9.96 10.15
CA THR A 34 -22.15 9.68 10.97
C THR A 34 -23.12 8.68 10.32
N LEU A 35 -22.59 7.65 9.66
CA LEU A 35 -23.41 6.63 9.03
C LEU A 35 -23.83 5.55 10.03
N SER A 36 -25.05 5.02 9.87
CA SER A 36 -25.45 3.75 10.52
C SER A 36 -24.78 2.56 9.83
N HIS A 37 -24.82 1.37 10.43
CA HIS A 37 -24.21 0.17 9.85
C HIS A 37 -24.88 -0.21 8.52
N VAL A 38 -26.20 -0.06 8.40
CA VAL A 38 -26.91 -0.18 7.11
C VAL A 38 -26.40 0.85 6.09
N GLY A 39 -26.15 2.09 6.51
CA GLY A 39 -25.60 3.13 5.65
C GLY A 39 -24.16 2.83 5.18
N ILE A 40 -23.34 2.25 6.06
CA ILE A 40 -22.00 1.76 5.75
C ILE A 40 -22.05 0.64 4.71
N ILE A 41 -22.87 -0.40 4.95
CA ILE A 41 -23.03 -1.54 4.03
C ILE A 41 -23.53 -1.07 2.66
N SER A 42 -24.53 -0.18 2.65
CA SER A 42 -25.08 0.39 1.40
C SER A 42 -24.06 1.24 0.66
N THR A 43 -23.18 1.94 1.39
CA THR A 43 -22.07 2.69 0.80
C THR A 43 -21.04 1.78 0.14
N LEU A 44 -20.64 0.70 0.82
CA LEU A 44 -19.72 -0.30 0.29
C LEU A 44 -20.27 -0.93 -1.01
N GLN A 45 -21.55 -1.32 -1.01
CA GLN A 45 -22.21 -1.88 -2.20
C GLN A 45 -22.24 -0.90 -3.38
N ARG A 46 -22.59 0.37 -3.12
CA ARG A 46 -22.57 1.44 -4.14
C ARG A 46 -21.17 1.68 -4.71
N LYS A 47 -20.13 1.36 -3.93
CA LYS A 47 -18.72 1.43 -4.32
C LYS A 47 -18.18 0.15 -4.93
N GLY A 48 -19.04 -0.85 -5.19
CA GLY A 48 -18.64 -2.11 -5.83
C GLY A 48 -17.93 -3.08 -4.89
N VAL A 49 -18.14 -2.94 -3.57
CA VAL A 49 -17.67 -3.89 -2.56
C VAL A 49 -18.85 -4.60 -1.94
N GLU A 50 -18.86 -5.92 -2.06
CA GLU A 50 -19.85 -6.77 -1.40
C GLU A 50 -19.40 -7.13 0.01
N VAL A 51 -20.28 -6.93 0.99
CA VAL A 51 -20.01 -7.37 2.36
C VAL A 51 -20.47 -8.82 2.48
N LEU A 52 -19.51 -9.73 2.52
CA LEU A 52 -19.78 -11.16 2.61
C LEU A 52 -20.39 -11.54 3.97
N ALA A 53 -21.19 -12.59 3.98
CA ALA A 53 -21.72 -13.14 5.22
C ALA A 53 -20.57 -13.73 6.07
N PRO A 54 -20.67 -13.69 7.41
CA PRO A 54 -19.68 -14.28 8.29
C PRO A 54 -19.43 -15.76 7.98
N SER A 55 -18.16 -16.16 8.02
CA SER A 55 -17.72 -17.54 7.72
C SER A 55 -18.26 -18.60 8.67
N ASP A 56 -18.77 -18.19 9.84
CA ASP A 56 -19.44 -19.08 10.80
C ASP A 56 -20.79 -19.62 10.31
N GLY A 57 -21.36 -19.05 9.23
CA GLY A 57 -22.63 -19.45 8.62
C GLY A 57 -23.87 -19.31 9.52
N THR A 58 -23.71 -18.77 10.73
CA THR A 58 -24.75 -18.68 11.75
C THR A 58 -25.10 -17.23 12.11
N THR A 59 -24.15 -16.32 11.89
CA THR A 59 -24.33 -14.90 12.17
C THR A 59 -24.93 -14.19 10.96
N THR A 60 -26.09 -13.55 11.14
CA THR A 60 -26.72 -12.73 10.09
C THR A 60 -26.19 -11.30 10.15
N LEU A 61 -25.81 -10.74 8.99
CA LEU A 61 -25.33 -9.37 8.90
C LEU A 61 -26.52 -8.40 8.84
N ASN A 62 -26.81 -7.73 9.95
CA ASN A 62 -27.83 -6.69 10.04
C ASN A 62 -27.48 -5.68 11.16
N GLU A 63 -28.21 -4.56 11.20
CA GLU A 63 -28.00 -3.48 12.19
C GLU A 63 -28.03 -4.00 13.63
N THR A 64 -29.00 -4.86 13.97
CA THR A 64 -29.16 -5.41 15.32
C THR A 64 -27.96 -6.26 15.73
N THR A 65 -27.45 -7.10 14.82
CA THR A 65 -26.26 -7.92 15.07
C THR A 65 -25.04 -7.04 15.34
N LEU A 66 -24.85 -5.99 14.55
CA LEU A 66 -23.66 -5.13 14.65
C LEU A 66 -23.73 -4.11 15.79
N THR A 67 -24.93 -3.75 16.25
CA THR A 67 -25.12 -2.89 17.44
C THR A 67 -25.01 -3.68 18.75
N GLN A 68 -25.12 -5.02 18.72
CA GLN A 68 -24.98 -5.87 19.90
C GLN A 68 -23.53 -5.85 20.43
N ASN A 69 -23.34 -5.43 21.68
CA ASN A 69 -22.02 -5.33 22.32
C ASN A 69 -21.82 -6.22 23.57
N ALA A 70 -22.82 -7.01 23.96
CA ALA A 70 -22.77 -7.92 25.10
C ALA A 70 -23.46 -9.28 24.81
N PRO A 71 -22.73 -10.29 24.27
CA PRO A 71 -21.38 -10.22 23.73
C PRO A 71 -21.34 -9.57 22.34
N ILE A 72 -20.19 -9.00 21.99
CA ILE A 72 -19.94 -8.44 20.65
C ILE A 72 -19.89 -9.55 19.59
N ARG A 73 -20.51 -9.31 18.43
CA ARG A 73 -20.60 -10.26 17.31
C ARG A 73 -19.39 -10.12 16.38
N MET A 74 -18.25 -10.68 16.78
CA MET A 74 -16.99 -10.42 16.07
C MET A 74 -16.98 -10.87 14.62
N ALA A 75 -17.56 -12.02 14.32
CA ALA A 75 -17.63 -12.51 12.94
C ALA A 75 -18.34 -11.51 12.01
N ALA A 76 -19.41 -10.84 12.48
CA ALA A 76 -20.08 -9.79 11.71
C ALA A 76 -19.22 -8.54 11.53
N HIS A 77 -18.53 -8.10 12.58
CA HIS A 77 -17.66 -6.93 12.49
C HIS A 77 -16.45 -7.18 11.59
N MET A 78 -15.88 -8.39 11.59
CA MET A 78 -14.78 -8.76 10.71
C MET A 78 -15.18 -8.69 9.24
N SER A 79 -16.38 -9.17 8.87
CA SER A 79 -16.87 -9.04 7.49
C SER A 79 -16.97 -7.58 7.02
N VAL A 80 -17.38 -6.66 7.90
CA VAL A 80 -17.42 -5.23 7.57
C VAL A 80 -16.01 -4.64 7.46
N ILE A 81 -15.08 -5.04 8.33
CA ILE A 81 -13.67 -4.61 8.29
C ILE A 81 -13.00 -5.08 7.00
N GLU A 82 -13.18 -6.34 6.63
CA GLU A 82 -12.66 -6.93 5.38
C GLU A 82 -13.19 -6.18 4.16
N ALA A 83 -14.48 -5.83 4.14
CA ALA A 83 -15.06 -5.04 3.06
C ALA A 83 -14.49 -3.61 3.01
N ILE A 84 -14.29 -2.95 4.15
CA ILE A 84 -13.65 -1.61 4.16
C ILE A 84 -12.19 -1.70 3.70
N MET A 85 -11.48 -2.78 4.04
CA MET A 85 -10.12 -3.04 3.59
C MET A 85 -10.06 -3.27 2.07
N ASP A 86 -10.96 -4.07 1.52
CA ASP A 86 -11.09 -4.26 0.06
C ASP A 86 -11.40 -2.93 -0.66
N LEU A 87 -12.28 -2.12 -0.07
CA LEU A 87 -12.56 -0.77 -0.60
C LEU A 87 -11.29 0.09 -0.63
N TYR A 88 -10.54 0.13 0.48
CA TYR A 88 -9.29 0.89 0.57
C TYR A 88 -8.29 0.46 -0.51
N ILE A 89 -8.06 -0.85 -0.64
CA ILE A 89 -7.19 -1.43 -1.66
C ILE A 89 -7.60 -0.96 -3.06
N LYS A 90 -8.89 -1.02 -3.41
CA LYS A 90 -9.40 -0.61 -4.72
C LYS A 90 -9.25 0.89 -4.99
N GLU A 91 -9.38 1.73 -3.97
CA GLU A 91 -9.25 3.18 -4.09
C GLU A 91 -7.78 3.64 -4.17
N VAL A 92 -6.83 2.83 -3.68
CA VAL A 92 -5.39 3.14 -3.74
C VAL A 92 -4.71 2.48 -4.94
N LEU A 93 -4.91 1.18 -5.11
CA LEU A 93 -4.32 0.37 -6.19
C LEU A 93 -5.23 0.37 -7.41
N ILE A 94 -5.49 1.58 -7.95
CA ILE A 94 -6.32 1.77 -9.14
C ILE A 94 -5.49 1.37 -10.38
N PRO A 95 -5.88 0.37 -11.17
CA PRO A 95 -5.01 -0.22 -12.20
C PRO A 95 -4.39 0.77 -13.19
N LEU A 96 -5.21 1.66 -13.77
CA LEU A 96 -4.72 2.70 -14.69
C LEU A 96 -3.79 3.72 -14.01
N LYS A 97 -4.00 4.03 -12.73
CA LYS A 97 -3.14 4.99 -12.01
C LYS A 97 -1.79 4.36 -11.68
N VAL A 98 -1.79 3.10 -11.27
CA VAL A 98 -0.56 2.35 -11.01
C VAL A 98 0.24 2.15 -12.30
N PHE A 99 -0.44 1.85 -13.42
CA PHE A 99 0.20 1.75 -14.72
C PHE A 99 0.93 3.05 -15.11
N GLU A 100 0.28 4.21 -14.97
CA GLU A 100 0.92 5.51 -15.23
C GLU A 100 2.07 5.83 -14.26
N VAL A 101 1.98 5.37 -13.01
CA VAL A 101 3.09 5.44 -12.03
C VAL A 101 4.31 4.66 -12.53
N VAL A 102 4.10 3.44 -13.02
CA VAL A 102 5.14 2.52 -13.50
C VAL A 102 5.80 3.03 -14.79
N ARG A 103 5.02 3.62 -15.70
CA ARG A 103 5.51 4.19 -16.97
C ARG A 103 6.56 5.29 -16.83
N ARG A 104 6.69 5.90 -15.65
CA ARG A 104 7.71 6.92 -15.39
C ARG A 104 9.13 6.33 -15.34
N TYR A 105 9.27 5.03 -15.08
CA TYR A 105 10.57 4.39 -14.87
C TYR A 105 10.69 2.99 -15.49
N SER A 106 9.66 2.51 -16.20
CA SER A 106 9.66 1.20 -16.86
C SER A 106 8.96 1.30 -18.22
N ASP A 107 9.46 0.54 -19.22
CA ASP A 107 8.96 0.52 -20.59
C ASP A 107 7.78 -0.46 -20.77
N VAL A 108 6.70 -0.23 -20.02
CA VAL A 108 5.48 -1.06 -20.08
C VAL A 108 4.59 -0.67 -21.25
N GLN A 109 4.05 -1.64 -21.97
CA GLN A 109 3.29 -1.40 -23.22
C GLN A 109 1.78 -1.21 -23.00
N TYR A 110 1.23 -0.16 -23.59
CA TYR A 110 -0.22 0.08 -23.64
C TYR A 110 -0.81 -0.47 -24.95
N PRO A 111 -1.97 -1.17 -24.92
CA PRO A 111 -2.80 -1.49 -23.75
C PRO A 111 -2.49 -2.84 -23.10
N ASP A 112 -1.56 -3.62 -23.62
CA ASP A 112 -1.41 -5.05 -23.31
C ASP A 112 -0.96 -5.35 -21.88
N GLU A 113 -0.21 -4.43 -21.24
CA GLU A 113 0.30 -4.58 -19.87
C GLU A 113 -0.50 -3.76 -18.84
N VAL A 114 -1.67 -3.23 -19.22
CA VAL A 114 -2.55 -2.54 -18.28
C VAL A 114 -3.21 -3.57 -17.35
N PRO A 115 -3.03 -3.46 -16.03
CA PRO A 115 -3.63 -4.41 -15.10
C PRO A 115 -5.16 -4.27 -15.09
N VAL A 116 -5.85 -5.36 -14.81
CA VAL A 116 -7.32 -5.41 -14.70
C VAL A 116 -7.75 -5.29 -13.24
N THR A 117 -7.00 -5.88 -12.32
CA THR A 117 -7.31 -5.91 -10.89
C THR A 117 -6.30 -5.11 -10.06
N SER A 118 -6.68 -4.77 -8.82
CA SER A 118 -5.77 -4.12 -7.87
C SER A 118 -4.59 -4.99 -7.48
N GLU A 119 -4.76 -6.32 -7.50
CA GLU A 119 -3.68 -7.28 -7.26
C GLU A 119 -2.68 -7.31 -8.41
N GLU A 120 -3.15 -7.38 -9.66
CA GLU A 120 -2.29 -7.26 -10.84
C GLU A 120 -1.57 -5.91 -10.88
N ALA A 121 -2.24 -4.84 -10.46
CA ALA A 121 -1.63 -3.52 -10.35
C ALA A 121 -0.51 -3.49 -9.30
N ALA A 122 -0.72 -4.07 -8.13
CA ALA A 122 0.30 -4.23 -7.10
C ALA A 122 1.52 -5.02 -7.63
N LEU A 123 1.29 -6.18 -8.25
CA LEU A 123 2.35 -7.01 -8.80
C LEU A 123 3.12 -6.29 -9.91
N LEU A 124 2.43 -5.60 -10.84
CA LEU A 124 3.08 -4.79 -11.87
C LEU A 124 4.01 -3.73 -11.26
N TRP A 125 3.54 -3.02 -10.24
CA TRP A 125 4.32 -1.98 -9.57
C TRP A 125 5.58 -2.53 -8.91
N ILE A 126 5.45 -3.62 -8.16
CA ILE A 126 6.57 -4.27 -7.47
C ILE A 126 7.56 -4.86 -8.48
N ASN A 127 7.07 -5.57 -9.49
CA ASN A 127 7.92 -6.17 -10.54
C ASN A 127 8.72 -5.10 -11.28
N ALA A 128 8.06 -4.02 -11.71
CA ALA A 128 8.74 -2.93 -12.41
C ALA A 128 9.80 -2.26 -11.52
N ALA A 129 9.50 -2.03 -10.24
CA ALA A 129 10.46 -1.46 -9.29
C ALA A 129 11.65 -2.40 -9.05
N ALA A 130 11.41 -3.71 -8.94
CA ALA A 130 12.46 -4.70 -8.78
C ALA A 130 13.38 -4.75 -10.00
N VAL A 131 12.82 -4.74 -11.22
CA VAL A 131 13.59 -4.69 -12.47
C VAL A 131 14.44 -3.41 -12.53
N ALA A 132 13.81 -2.25 -12.30
CA ALA A 132 14.52 -0.96 -12.33
C ALA A 132 15.63 -0.87 -11.28
N LEU A 133 15.42 -1.46 -10.09
CA LEU A 133 16.47 -1.57 -9.08
C LEU A 133 17.63 -2.43 -9.60
N ARG A 134 17.37 -3.61 -10.18
CA ARG A 134 18.44 -4.49 -10.71
C ARG A 134 19.29 -3.80 -11.76
N GLU A 135 18.67 -3.06 -12.68
CA GLU A 135 19.39 -2.27 -13.68
C GLU A 135 20.29 -1.22 -13.02
N ARG A 136 19.77 -0.49 -12.03
CA ARG A 136 20.55 0.49 -11.26
C ARG A 136 21.72 -0.15 -10.53
N VAL A 137 21.50 -1.28 -9.84
CA VAL A 137 22.58 -2.00 -9.13
C VAL A 137 23.66 -2.47 -10.11
N GLN A 138 23.27 -2.99 -11.28
CA GLN A 138 24.23 -3.43 -12.30
C GLN A 138 25.12 -2.28 -12.80
N LEU A 139 24.55 -1.08 -12.96
CA LEU A 139 25.28 0.12 -13.33
C LEU A 139 26.22 0.62 -12.21
N GLU A 140 25.77 0.61 -10.96
CA GLU A 140 26.54 1.10 -9.80
C GLU A 140 27.64 0.13 -9.36
N ALA A 141 27.35 -1.17 -9.27
CA ALA A 141 28.28 -2.19 -8.78
C ALA A 141 29.30 -2.62 -9.84
N GLY A 142 29.02 -2.40 -11.12
CA GLY A 142 29.85 -2.85 -12.24
C GLY A 142 30.00 -4.38 -12.33
N GLN A 143 29.10 -5.14 -11.69
CA GLN A 143 29.05 -6.59 -11.72
C GLN A 143 27.66 -7.10 -12.10
N PRO A 144 27.55 -8.28 -12.72
CA PRO A 144 26.25 -8.89 -13.02
C PRO A 144 25.51 -9.24 -11.74
N VAL A 145 24.26 -8.79 -11.63
CA VAL A 145 23.31 -9.20 -10.58
C VAL A 145 22.28 -10.13 -11.21
N PRO A 146 21.77 -11.15 -10.48
CA PRO A 146 20.66 -11.96 -10.98
C PRO A 146 19.48 -11.08 -11.44
N PRO A 147 18.85 -11.40 -12.58
CA PRO A 147 17.69 -10.65 -13.05
C PRO A 147 16.54 -10.73 -12.04
N ALA A 148 15.68 -9.72 -12.01
CA ALA A 148 14.50 -9.76 -11.16
C ALA A 148 13.53 -10.85 -11.66
N THR A 149 13.11 -11.73 -10.77
CA THR A 149 12.01 -12.68 -11.03
C THR A 149 10.71 -11.91 -11.14
N ILE A 150 9.95 -12.14 -12.22
CA ILE A 150 8.65 -11.51 -12.43
C ILE A 150 7.59 -12.34 -11.71
N MET A 151 7.04 -11.76 -10.65
CA MET A 151 6.03 -12.39 -9.81
C MET A 151 4.68 -12.43 -10.52
N GLN A 152 4.02 -13.58 -10.46
CA GLN A 152 2.67 -13.78 -11.02
C GLN A 152 1.60 -13.92 -9.94
N ASP A 153 1.97 -14.34 -8.73
CA ASP A 153 1.08 -14.43 -7.57
C ASP A 153 1.66 -13.70 -6.37
N MET A 154 0.79 -13.14 -5.53
CA MET A 154 1.18 -12.50 -4.26
C MET A 154 1.93 -13.42 -3.31
N ALA A 155 1.73 -14.75 -3.39
CA ALA A 155 2.48 -15.72 -2.59
C ALA A 155 3.99 -15.69 -2.87
N GLU A 156 4.41 -15.21 -4.05
CA GLU A 156 5.82 -15.09 -4.41
C GLU A 156 6.54 -13.94 -3.67
N LEU A 157 5.80 -13.04 -3.02
CA LEU A 157 6.37 -12.02 -2.13
C LEU A 157 6.95 -12.60 -0.83
N SER A 158 6.71 -13.89 -0.56
CA SER A 158 7.14 -14.58 0.67
C SER A 158 8.65 -14.71 0.82
N ASP A 159 9.43 -14.51 -0.25
CA ASP A 159 10.89 -14.46 -0.17
C ASP A 159 11.43 -13.07 0.22
N GLY A 160 10.54 -12.09 0.36
CA GLY A 160 10.84 -10.70 0.71
C GLY A 160 11.59 -9.90 -0.35
N CYS A 161 12.04 -10.53 -1.44
CA CYS A 161 12.90 -9.91 -2.46
C CYS A 161 12.15 -8.82 -3.23
N GLY A 162 10.89 -9.08 -3.61
CA GLY A 162 10.04 -8.10 -4.28
C GLY A 162 9.79 -6.87 -3.42
N LEU A 163 9.35 -7.08 -2.18
CA LEU A 163 9.06 -5.99 -1.24
C LEU A 163 10.32 -5.20 -0.89
N SER A 164 11.42 -5.86 -0.51
CA SER A 164 12.67 -5.15 -0.17
C SER A 164 13.21 -4.37 -1.37
N SER A 165 13.10 -4.92 -2.60
CA SER A 165 13.49 -4.22 -3.82
C SER A 165 12.63 -2.97 -4.05
N LEU A 166 11.31 -3.05 -3.86
CA LEU A 166 10.43 -1.88 -3.95
C LEU A 166 10.84 -0.80 -2.94
N LEU A 167 11.07 -1.18 -1.68
CA LEU A 167 11.48 -0.25 -0.62
C LEU A 167 12.82 0.40 -0.93
N SER A 168 13.82 -0.39 -1.35
CA SER A 168 15.16 0.12 -1.69
C SER A 168 15.12 1.03 -2.92
N PHE A 169 14.28 0.71 -3.91
CA PHE A 169 14.13 1.53 -5.11
C PHE A 169 13.55 2.91 -4.81
N TYR A 170 12.51 2.98 -3.97
CA TYR A 170 11.86 4.23 -3.59
C TYR A 170 12.59 4.99 -2.49
N CYS A 171 13.33 4.30 -1.62
CA CYS A 171 13.95 4.89 -0.43
C CYS A 171 15.42 4.45 -0.29
N PRO A 172 16.29 4.73 -1.28
CA PRO A 172 17.65 4.19 -1.33
C PRO A 172 18.55 4.63 -0.16
N ASP A 173 18.27 5.79 0.45
CA ASP A 173 19.01 6.28 1.61
C ASP A 173 18.61 5.56 2.91
N ALA A 174 17.37 5.08 2.98
CA ALA A 174 16.82 4.41 4.15
C ALA A 174 16.93 2.88 4.09
N LEU A 175 16.94 2.31 2.87
CA LEU A 175 17.23 0.90 2.63
C LEU A 175 18.17 0.77 1.42
N PRO A 176 19.50 0.82 1.63
CA PRO A 176 20.49 0.60 0.59
C PRO A 176 20.38 -0.81 -0.01
N TRP A 177 20.54 -0.91 -1.33
CA TRP A 177 20.40 -2.19 -2.05
C TRP A 177 21.44 -3.25 -1.61
N GLN A 178 22.56 -2.81 -1.04
CA GLN A 178 23.64 -3.68 -0.55
C GLN A 178 23.21 -4.57 0.62
N GLU A 179 22.13 -4.21 1.32
CA GLU A 179 21.57 -5.00 2.41
C GLU A 179 20.65 -6.12 1.91
N LEU A 180 20.22 -6.07 0.65
CA LEU A 180 19.26 -7.00 0.08
C LEU A 180 19.95 -8.29 -0.40
N CYS A 181 19.23 -9.40 -0.25
CA CYS A 181 19.58 -10.66 -0.87
C CYS A 181 18.87 -10.79 -2.23
N PHE A 182 19.64 -11.05 -3.29
CA PHE A 182 19.14 -11.21 -4.67
C PHE A 182 19.35 -12.62 -5.24
N ASN A 183 19.55 -13.62 -4.37
CA ASN A 183 19.83 -14.99 -4.80
C ASN A 183 18.64 -15.59 -5.56
N ASP A 184 18.95 -16.32 -6.63
CA ASP A 184 17.98 -17.09 -7.40
C ASP A 184 18.53 -18.53 -7.62
N PRO A 185 17.92 -19.56 -7.00
CA PRO A 185 16.77 -19.50 -6.11
C PRO A 185 17.10 -18.90 -4.73
N MET A 186 16.12 -18.21 -4.12
CA MET A 186 16.25 -17.69 -2.76
C MET A 186 16.27 -18.83 -1.74
N ASN A 187 17.19 -18.76 -0.76
CA ASN A 187 17.19 -19.69 0.38
C ASN A 187 16.46 -19.09 1.59
N LEU A 188 16.04 -19.94 2.52
CA LEU A 188 15.25 -19.53 3.68
C LEU A 188 15.92 -18.44 4.54
N THR A 189 17.22 -18.51 4.74
CA THR A 189 17.94 -17.51 5.57
C THR A 189 17.89 -16.14 4.92
N ASP A 190 18.11 -16.08 3.62
CA ASP A 190 18.08 -14.84 2.84
C ASP A 190 16.66 -14.29 2.72
N SER A 191 15.66 -15.17 2.55
CA SER A 191 14.25 -14.77 2.60
C SER A 191 13.88 -14.12 3.93
N LEU A 192 14.26 -14.75 5.06
CA LEU A 192 14.04 -14.19 6.38
C LEU A 192 14.75 -12.84 6.56
N CYS A 193 15.98 -12.70 6.04
CA CYS A 193 16.71 -11.44 6.07
C CYS A 193 15.94 -10.33 5.34
N ASN A 194 15.54 -10.58 4.10
CA ASN A 194 14.76 -9.61 3.31
C ASN A 194 13.43 -9.24 3.99
N LEU A 195 12.69 -10.21 4.53
CA LEU A 195 11.43 -9.95 5.23
C LEU A 195 11.62 -9.13 6.52
N GLN A 196 12.69 -9.39 7.27
CA GLN A 196 13.04 -8.60 8.45
C GLN A 196 13.41 -7.16 8.08
N LEU A 197 14.10 -6.95 6.96
CA LEU A 197 14.36 -5.60 6.43
C LEU A 197 13.05 -4.87 6.11
N VAL A 198 12.07 -5.56 5.50
CA VAL A 198 10.75 -4.99 5.21
C VAL A 198 10.04 -4.55 6.49
N GLN A 199 9.99 -5.41 7.52
CA GLN A 199 9.38 -5.08 8.81
C GLN A 199 10.08 -3.91 9.49
N ALA A 200 11.42 -3.97 9.60
CA ALA A 200 12.22 -2.92 10.22
C ALA A 200 12.07 -1.58 9.49
N PHE A 201 12.01 -1.59 8.15
CA PHE A 201 11.81 -0.39 7.36
C PHE A 201 10.46 0.25 7.67
N CYS A 202 9.38 -0.54 7.70
CA CYS A 202 8.03 -0.04 7.97
C CYS A 202 7.93 0.59 9.37
N GLU A 203 8.56 -0.02 10.37
CA GLU A 203 8.57 0.50 11.74
C GLU A 203 9.40 1.79 11.88
N GLN A 204 10.54 1.89 11.20
CA GLN A 204 11.55 2.92 11.49
C GLN A 204 11.50 4.13 10.56
N ASN A 205 11.07 3.95 9.31
CA ASN A 205 11.21 4.98 8.27
C ASN A 205 9.88 5.62 7.84
N LEU A 206 8.75 4.99 8.13
CA LEU A 206 7.43 5.49 7.77
C LEU A 206 6.82 6.35 8.89
N PRO A 207 5.85 7.24 8.59
CA PRO A 207 5.23 8.10 9.60
C PRO A 207 4.55 7.33 10.72
N HIS A 208 4.01 6.17 10.37
CA HIS A 208 3.30 5.22 11.23
C HIS A 208 3.66 3.82 10.71
N ASP A 209 3.73 2.84 11.61
CA ASP A 209 3.92 1.45 11.20
C ASP A 209 2.65 0.93 10.50
N ILE A 210 2.86 0.33 9.33
CA ILE A 210 1.83 -0.24 8.45
C ILE A 210 1.95 -1.76 8.35
N CYS A 211 3.05 -2.37 8.82
CA CYS A 211 3.30 -3.80 8.68
C CYS A 211 2.74 -4.56 9.88
N PHE A 212 1.44 -4.87 9.85
CA PHE A 212 0.79 -5.64 10.91
C PHE A 212 0.96 -7.17 10.77
N LEU A 213 1.78 -7.62 9.82
CA LEU A 213 2.04 -9.03 9.54
C LEU A 213 3.26 -9.51 10.32
N THR A 214 3.15 -10.70 10.94
CA THR A 214 4.31 -11.35 11.56
C THR A 214 5.25 -11.91 10.50
N LEU A 215 6.46 -12.29 10.91
CA LEU A 215 7.43 -12.88 9.98
C LEU A 215 6.91 -14.22 9.44
N GLU A 216 6.19 -14.98 10.25
CA GLU A 216 5.53 -16.22 9.86
C GLU A 216 4.41 -15.97 8.85
N ASP A 217 3.61 -14.92 9.04
CA ASP A 217 2.55 -14.53 8.11
C ASP A 217 3.14 -14.23 6.71
N LEU A 218 4.24 -13.46 6.69
CA LEU A 218 4.95 -13.09 5.47
C LEU A 218 5.66 -14.28 4.81
N LEU A 219 6.23 -15.19 5.60
CA LEU A 219 6.97 -16.34 5.07
C LEU A 219 6.03 -17.40 4.48
N PHE A 220 4.90 -17.66 5.13
CA PHE A 220 3.98 -18.71 4.68
C PHE A 220 2.90 -18.23 3.73
N MET A 221 2.58 -16.93 3.72
CA MET A 221 1.62 -16.28 2.82
C MET A 221 0.37 -17.13 2.55
N HIS A 222 -0.31 -17.54 3.63
CA HIS A 222 -1.54 -18.30 3.51
C HIS A 222 -2.63 -17.45 2.82
N GLU A 223 -3.54 -18.09 2.08
CA GLU A 223 -4.65 -17.47 1.34
C GLU A 223 -5.41 -16.42 2.17
N THR A 224 -5.63 -16.71 3.45
CA THR A 224 -6.36 -15.84 4.39
C THR A 224 -5.63 -14.54 4.72
N ILE A 225 -4.32 -14.47 4.48
CA ILE A 225 -3.46 -13.30 4.73
C ILE A 225 -3.32 -12.45 3.46
N ARG A 226 -3.67 -12.97 2.27
CA ARG A 226 -3.56 -12.24 1.01
C ARG A 226 -4.19 -10.83 1.05
N PRO A 227 -5.39 -10.61 1.64
CA PRO A 227 -5.95 -9.26 1.76
C PRO A 227 -5.08 -8.32 2.61
N ASN A 228 -4.49 -8.83 3.69
CA ASN A 228 -3.60 -8.05 4.55
C ASN A 228 -2.28 -7.69 3.86
N MET A 229 -1.73 -8.60 3.06
CA MET A 229 -0.56 -8.30 2.22
C MET A 229 -0.90 -7.24 1.18
N LEU A 230 -2.05 -7.36 0.51
CA LEU A 230 -2.46 -6.37 -0.48
C LEU A 230 -2.75 -5.00 0.16
N ALA A 231 -3.27 -4.98 1.38
CA ALA A 231 -3.42 -3.76 2.18
C ALA A 231 -2.05 -3.14 2.54
N LEU A 232 -1.04 -3.94 2.90
CA LEU A 232 0.33 -3.46 3.11
C LEU A 232 0.90 -2.82 1.84
N VAL A 233 0.72 -3.45 0.67
CA VAL A 233 1.15 -2.87 -0.61
C VAL A 233 0.37 -1.59 -0.95
N ALA A 234 -0.93 -1.55 -0.64
CA ALA A 234 -1.72 -0.33 -0.79
C ALA A 234 -1.20 0.79 0.12
N ASP A 235 -0.88 0.51 1.38
CA ASP A 235 -0.28 1.50 2.29
C ASP A 235 1.07 2.01 1.77
N LEU A 236 1.91 1.14 1.20
CA LEU A 236 3.14 1.55 0.54
C LEU A 236 2.86 2.46 -0.68
N MET A 237 1.92 2.10 -1.56
CA MET A 237 1.53 2.95 -2.70
C MET A 237 1.01 4.31 -2.22
N TYR A 238 0.18 4.32 -1.18
CA TYR A 238 -0.33 5.56 -0.59
C TYR A 238 0.82 6.42 -0.07
N LEU A 239 1.74 5.84 0.71
CA LEU A 239 2.86 6.56 1.30
C LEU A 239 4.00 6.88 0.33
N PHE A 240 4.08 6.24 -0.84
CA PHE A 240 5.15 6.49 -1.81
C PHE A 240 4.70 7.39 -2.95
N GLU A 241 3.45 7.25 -3.40
CA GLU A 241 2.95 7.97 -4.58
C GLU A 241 1.85 8.98 -4.30
N ILE A 242 0.92 8.69 -3.39
CA ILE A 242 -0.23 9.57 -3.15
C ILE A 242 0.12 10.65 -2.13
N ARG A 243 0.73 10.27 -1.01
CA ARG A 243 1.18 11.13 0.08
C ARG A 243 2.59 10.74 0.52
N PRO A 244 3.62 11.12 -0.26
CA PRO A 244 5.00 10.72 -0.05
C PRO A 244 5.50 10.93 1.38
N ALA A 245 6.00 9.87 2.00
CA ALA A 245 6.78 9.95 3.23
C ALA A 245 8.14 10.63 2.96
N LYS A 246 8.78 11.13 4.01
CA LYS A 246 10.03 11.93 3.88
C LYS A 246 11.20 11.15 3.29
N CYS A 247 11.23 9.83 3.48
CA CYS A 247 12.27 8.95 2.96
C CYS A 247 12.12 8.63 1.46
N VAL A 248 11.00 9.03 0.84
CA VAL A 248 10.66 8.63 -0.53
C VAL A 248 11.31 9.56 -1.55
N VAL A 249 12.04 8.95 -2.47
CA VAL A 249 12.55 9.55 -3.70
C VAL A 249 11.76 8.99 -4.86
N LYS A 250 10.83 9.79 -5.41
CA LYS A 250 9.95 9.34 -6.49
C LYS A 250 10.73 9.01 -7.77
N PRO A 251 10.66 7.77 -8.27
CA PRO A 251 11.31 7.41 -9.52
C PRO A 251 10.71 8.17 -10.71
N GLY A 252 11.57 8.63 -11.62
CA GLY A 252 11.17 9.34 -12.85
C GLY A 252 10.63 10.76 -12.63
N TRP A 253 10.71 11.30 -11.42
CA TRP A 253 10.51 12.72 -11.15
C TRP A 253 11.90 13.36 -11.05
N GLU A 254 12.44 13.81 -12.18
CA GLU A 254 13.57 14.73 -12.13
C GLU A 254 13.08 15.99 -11.39
N ILE A 255 13.76 16.35 -10.31
CA ILE A 255 13.54 17.63 -9.67
C ILE A 255 13.96 18.67 -10.71
N GLU A 256 13.00 19.35 -11.33
CA GLU A 256 13.26 20.64 -11.93
C GLU A 256 13.77 21.52 -10.78
N GLU A 257 15.09 21.65 -10.65
CA GLU A 257 15.68 22.67 -9.81
C GLU A 257 15.07 24.00 -10.27
N ASP A 258 14.37 24.68 -9.36
CA ASP A 258 13.71 25.98 -9.54
C ASP A 258 14.77 27.10 -9.70
N ASN A 259 15.66 26.94 -10.67
CA ASN A 259 16.84 27.78 -10.92
C ASN A 259 16.66 28.77 -12.09
N ASP A 260 15.47 28.85 -12.68
CA ASP A 260 15.17 29.73 -13.82
C ASP A 260 14.11 30.81 -13.53
N LEU A 261 14.03 31.29 -12.28
CA LEU A 261 13.34 32.55 -12.00
C LEU A 261 14.35 33.71 -12.01
N PRO A 262 14.34 34.59 -13.04
CA PRO A 262 15.22 35.75 -13.05
C PRO A 262 14.85 36.70 -11.91
N HIS A 263 15.82 36.96 -11.01
CA HIS A 263 15.71 37.99 -9.99
C HIS A 263 15.40 39.36 -10.61
N PRO A 264 14.45 40.14 -10.07
CA PRO A 264 14.16 41.48 -10.59
C PRO A 264 15.23 42.45 -10.10
N GLN A 265 16.27 42.66 -10.90
CA GLN A 265 17.21 43.77 -10.71
C GLN A 265 17.35 44.60 -11.98
N GLY A 266 16.81 45.83 -11.92
CA GLY A 266 17.42 46.99 -12.56
C GLY A 266 16.97 47.35 -13.98
N MET A 267 15.75 47.85 -14.15
CA MET A 267 15.48 48.80 -15.25
C MET A 267 15.47 50.24 -14.71
N LEU A 268 16.67 50.80 -14.64
CA LEU A 268 16.91 52.24 -14.63
C LEU A 268 17.36 52.63 -16.04
N ARG A 269 16.69 53.66 -16.60
CA ARG A 269 17.07 54.49 -17.78
C ARG A 269 16.85 53.84 -19.16
N ASP A 270 16.36 54.52 -20.20
CA ASP A 270 16.14 55.94 -20.47
C ASP A 270 15.10 56.13 -21.60
N LYS A 271 14.64 57.39 -21.74
CA LYS A 271 13.60 57.99 -22.61
C LYS A 271 13.55 57.57 -24.10
N PRO A 272 12.49 58.02 -24.83
CA PRO A 272 12.77 59.10 -25.77
C PRO A 272 11.76 60.25 -25.78
N SER A 273 12.23 61.34 -26.37
CA SER A 273 11.65 62.67 -26.51
C SER A 273 10.47 62.73 -27.49
N MET A 274 9.39 63.41 -27.09
CA MET A 274 8.68 64.45 -27.85
C MET A 274 7.79 65.26 -26.90
#